data_AF-A0A353GTV7-F1
#
_entry.id   AF-A0A353GTV7-F1
#
_cell.length_a   1.000
_cell.length_b   1.000
_cell.length_c   1.000
_cell.angle_alpha   90.00
_cell.angle_beta   90.00
_cell.angle_gamma   90.00
#
_symmetry.space_group_name_H-M   'P 1'
#
loop_
_entity.id
_entity.type
_entity.pdbx_description
1 polymer ?
#
loop_
_entity_poly.entity_id
_entity_poly.type
_entity_poly.pdbx_seq_one_letter_code
_entity_poly.pdbx_strand_id
1 'polypeptide(L)' 'MCSPKGNGLYPVIIYLHGGGWVFGTLDEADQLSNSLSSKIPAVVVSADYRLSPEFEFPCALEDVYTFMG' A
#
# COMPACT_ATOMS: atom_id res chain seq x y z
N MET A 1 -1.24 7.62 0.21
CA MET A 1 -0.35 7.76 -0.97
C MET A 1 0.73 8.78 -0.65
N CYS A 2 2.00 8.40 -0.83
CA CYS A 2 3.15 9.25 -0.56
C CYS A 2 3.94 9.48 -1.84
N SER A 3 4.31 10.72 -2.14
CA SER A 3 5.07 11.07 -3.33
C SER A 3 6.47 11.59 -2.98
N PRO A 4 7.49 11.33 -3.81
CA PRO A 4 8.81 11.92 -3.64
C PRO A 4 8.75 13.43 -3.92
N LYS A 5 9.75 14.19 -3.45
CA LYS A 5 9.83 15.62 -3.74
C LYS A 5 10.29 15.85 -5.18
N GLY A 6 9.59 16.72 -5.91
CA GLY A 6 9.92 17.12 -7.29
C GLY A 6 8.85 16.70 -8.29
N ASN A 7 9.02 17.16 -9.54
CA ASN A 7 8.12 16.81 -10.65
C ASN A 7 8.83 15.85 -11.59
N GLY A 8 8.13 14.82 -12.04
CA GLY A 8 8.64 13.83 -12.99
C GLY A 8 7.81 12.55 -13.00
N LEU A 9 8.15 11.64 -13.90
CA LEU A 9 7.64 10.27 -13.86
C LEU A 9 8.49 9.48 -12.87
N TYR A 10 7.83 8.88 -11.88
CA TYR A 10 8.47 8.05 -10.86
C TYR A 10 7.93 6.62 -10.94
N PRO A 11 8.73 5.60 -10.62
CA PRO A 11 8.22 4.26 -10.39
C PRO A 11 7.16 4.27 -9.27
N VAL A 12 6.24 3.30 -9.35
CA VAL A 12 5.21 3.10 -8.33
C VAL A 12 5.59 1.88 -7.50
N ILE A 13 5.48 2.02 -6.18
CA ILE A 13 5.55 0.93 -5.21
C ILE A 13 4.15 0.76 -4.61
N ILE A 14 3.57 -0.43 -4.78
CA ILE A 14 2.36 -0.81 -4.06
C ILE A 14 2.79 -1.45 -2.75
N TYR A 15 2.43 -0.84 -1.62
CA TYR A 15 2.74 -1.34 -0.29
C TYR A 15 1.51 -2.03 0.32
N LEU A 16 1.69 -3.28 0.71
CA LEU A 16 0.72 -4.07 1.45
C LEU A 16 1.15 -4.13 2.90
N HIS A 17 0.30 -3.68 3.81
CA HIS A 17 0.65 -3.70 5.23
C HIS A 17 0.78 -5.13 5.77
N GLY A 18 1.42 -5.26 6.92
CA GLY A 18 1.50 -6.53 7.65
C GLY A 18 0.19 -6.87 8.36
N GLY A 19 0.23 -7.79 9.32
CA GLY A 19 -0.93 -8.10 10.17
C GLY A 19 -1.74 -9.33 9.73
N GLY A 20 -1.19 -10.17 8.85
CA GLY A 20 -1.76 -11.47 8.52
C GLY A 20 -3.16 -11.42 7.94
N TRP A 21 -3.48 -10.38 7.16
CA TRP A 21 -4.80 -10.11 6.57
C TRP A 21 -5.92 -9.83 7.57
N VAL A 22 -5.60 -9.71 8.86
CA VAL A 22 -6.56 -9.48 9.95
C VAL A 22 -6.37 -8.11 10.57
N PHE A 23 -5.13 -7.62 10.60
CA PHE A 23 -4.77 -6.37 11.28
C PHE A 23 -4.06 -5.41 10.33
N GLY A 24 -4.01 -4.15 10.77
CA GLY A 24 -3.29 -3.07 10.13
C GLY A 24 -4.23 -2.01 9.57
N THR A 25 -3.68 -0.82 9.34
CA THR A 25 -4.44 0.34 8.83
C THR A 25 -3.58 1.14 7.85
N LEU A 26 -4.23 2.02 7.08
CA LEU A 26 -3.54 2.97 6.22
C LEU A 26 -2.62 3.93 7.01
N ASP A 27 -3.00 4.32 8.23
CA ASP A 27 -2.17 5.22 9.06
C ASP A 27 -0.84 4.56 9.46
N GLU A 28 -0.87 3.26 9.78
CA GLU A 28 0.35 2.47 10.03
C GLU A 28 1.20 2.34 8.75
N ALA A 29 0.54 2.17 7.60
CA ALA A 29 1.20 2.08 6.30
C ALA A 29 1.83 3.41 5.84
N ASP A 30 1.25 4.55 6.19
CA ASP A 30 1.70 5.88 5.78
C ASP A 30 3.08 6.22 6.36
N GLN A 31 3.40 5.78 7.58
CA GLN A 31 4.71 6.01 8.18
C GLN A 31 5.83 5.36 7.35
N LEU A 32 5.65 4.09 6.96
CA LEU A 32 6.61 3.38 6.13
C LEU A 32 6.62 3.94 4.70
N SER A 33 5.45 4.26 4.15
CA SER A 33 5.31 4.77 2.78
C SER A 33 6.00 6.11 2.58
N ASN A 34 5.94 7.01 3.56
CA ASN A 34 6.70 8.26 3.57
C ASN A 34 8.22 8.03 3.68
N SER A 35 8.64 7.08 4.52
CA SER A 35 10.05 6.70 4.64
C SER A 35 10.59 6.13 3.31
N LEU A 36 9.79 5.32 2.62
CA LEU A 36 10.14 4.74 1.33
C LEU A 36 10.18 5.79 0.22
N SER A 37 9.17 6.66 0.08
CA SER A 37 9.13 7.70 -0.97
C SER A 37 10.25 8.73 -0.84
N SER A 38 10.79 8.93 0.37
CA SER A 38 11.93 9.83 0.59
C SER A 38 13.29 9.21 0.25
N LYS A 39 13.43 7.89 0.36
CA LYS A 39 14.68 7.16 0.13
C LYS A 39 14.78 6.59 -1.28
N ILE A 40 13.64 6.19 -1.84
CA ILE A 40 13.49 5.67 -3.18
C ILE A 40 12.62 6.70 -3.90
N PRO A 41 13.09 7.34 -4.97
CA PRO A 41 12.32 8.34 -5.70
C PRO A 41 11.18 7.63 -6.46
N ALA A 42 10.13 7.28 -5.71
CA ALA A 42 9.02 6.45 -6.11
C ALA A 42 7.75 6.96 -5.43
N VAL A 43 6.63 6.90 -6.15
CA VAL A 43 5.31 7.09 -5.56
C VAL A 43 4.96 5.80 -4.83
N VAL A 44 4.59 5.90 -3.55
CA VAL A 44 4.18 4.75 -2.73
C VAL A 44 2.67 4.81 -2.53
N VAL A 45 1.98 3.76 -2.95
CA VAL A 45 0.54 3.58 -2.79
C VAL A 45 0.32 2.46 -1.80
N SER A 46 -0.23 2.78 -0.63
CA SER A 46 -0.64 1.78 0.35
C SER A 46 -2.03 1.27 0.00
N ALA A 47 -2.20 -0.05 -0.08
CA ALA A 47 -3.49 -0.67 -0.37
C ALA A 47 -4.31 -0.83 0.90
N ASP A 48 -5.54 -0.31 0.89
CA ASP A 48 -6.55 -0.55 1.94
C ASP A 48 -7.41 -1.75 1.55
N TYR A 49 -6.82 -2.93 1.64
CA TYR A 49 -7.50 -4.17 1.27
C TYR A 49 -8.42 -4.64 2.40
N ARG A 50 -9.50 -5.33 2.01
CA ARG A 50 -10.45 -5.91 2.95
C ARG A 50 -9.78 -6.92 3.88
N LEU A 51 -10.16 -6.89 5.16
CA LEU A 51 -9.58 -7.73 6.21
C LEU A 51 -10.50 -8.89 6.60
N SER A 52 -9.89 -9.99 7.02
CA SER A 52 -10.55 -11.09 7.70
C SER A 52 -10.79 -10.76 9.18
N PRO A 53 -11.83 -11.35 9.81
CA PRO A 53 -12.72 -12.39 9.27
C PRO A 53 -13.92 -11.87 8.45
N GLU A 54 -14.16 -10.56 8.40
CA GLU A 54 -15.32 -9.98 7.69
C GLU A 54 -15.27 -10.27 6.19
N PHE A 55 -14.07 -10.33 5.63
CA PHE A 55 -13.80 -10.71 4.26
C PHE A 55 -12.73 -11.79 4.22
N GLU A 56 -13.19 -13.02 4.00
CA GLU A 56 -12.32 -14.19 3.91
C GLU A 56 -11.54 -14.22 2.59
N PHE A 57 -10.55 -15.12 2.54
CA PHE A 57 -9.81 -15.40 1.31
C PHE A 57 -10.79 -15.73 0.15
N PRO A 58 -10.62 -15.15 -1.06
CA PRO A 58 -9.46 -14.40 -1.55
C PRO A 58 -9.61 -12.86 -1.55
N CYS A 59 -10.56 -12.28 -0.83
CA CYS A 59 -10.95 -10.86 -0.99
C CYS A 59 -9.77 -9.87 -0.95
N ALA A 60 -8.88 -9.99 0.05
CA ALA A 60 -7.71 -9.13 0.16
C ALA A 60 -6.79 -9.22 -1.08
N LEU A 61 -6.63 -10.41 -1.67
CA LEU A 61 -5.79 -10.62 -2.84
C LEU A 61 -6.44 -10.03 -4.11
N GLU A 62 -7.75 -10.12 -4.23
CA GLU A 62 -8.51 -9.51 -5.33
C GLU A 62 -8.41 -7.97 -5.29
N ASP A 63 -8.49 -7.38 -4.10
CA ASP A 63 -8.33 -5.94 -3.92
C ASP A 63 -6.92 -5.50 -4.37
N VAL A 64 -5.89 -6.23 -3.95
CA VAL A 64 -4.50 -5.99 -4.37
C VAL A 64 -4.32 -6.13 -5.88
N TYR A 65 -4.90 -7.17 -6.48
CA TYR A 65 -4.83 -7.39 -7.92
C TYR A 65 -5.47 -6.25 -8.70
N THR A 66 -6.57 -5.69 -8.18
CA THR A 66 -7.26 -4.54 -8.80
C THR A 66 -6.38 -3.28 -8.85
N PHE A 67 -5.44 -3.10 -7.91
CA PHE A 67 -4.47 -1.98 -7.98
C PHE A 67 -3.41 -2.14 -9.07
N MET A 68 -3.24 -3.34 -9.63
CA MET A 68 -2.20 -3.64 -10.62
C MET A 68 -2.68 -3.55 -12.08
N GLY A 69 -4.00 -3.46 -12.30
CA GLY A 69 -4.63 -3.34 -13.63
C GLY A 69 -4.91 -1.89 -14.01
#